data_AF-V4LKP4-F1
#
_entry.id   AF-V4LKP4-F1
#
_cell.length_a   1.000
_cell.length_b   1.000
_cell.length_c   1.000
_cell.angle_alpha   90.00
_cell.angle_beta   90.00
_cell.angle_gamma   90.00
#
_symmetry.space_group_name_H-M   'P 1'
#
loop_
_entity.id
_entity.type
_entity.pdbx_description
1 polymer ?
#
loop_
_entity_poly.entity_id
_entity_poly.type
_entity_poly.pdbx_seq_one_letter_code
_entity_poly.pdbx_strand_id
1 'polypeptide(L)'
;MEQISKRLKISVPKFDNSNLIEGYSRTLIGRCMNPQAQDMKTHLFMLPRIWKVEERVAGADLGLGRFQFDFDREEDIVEIMKMEPFHFDYWMLSLVRWTPVVDPNYPSAITFWIRVIGVPLHFWADLTFRSIGKALGKVEAVNLNEGKIQVTIDGLKPLCFETLVEFHSGEETTVFLRYERLFGYCRQCFSLWHDYQRCPDRVENAGRQMTEHENDDLRMNQGQCHSKQLW
;
A
#
# COMPACT_ATOMS: atom_id res chain seq x y z
N MET A 1 25.97 -12.37 -27.15
CA MET A 1 25.38 -13.62 -26.62
C MET A 1 25.46 -13.54 -25.11
N GLU A 2 24.34 -13.20 -24.47
CA GLU A 2 24.26 -13.07 -23.02
C GLU A 2 24.29 -14.47 -22.41
N GLN A 3 25.35 -14.77 -21.65
CA GLN A 3 25.46 -16.02 -20.92
C GLN A 3 24.39 -16.02 -19.83
N ILE A 4 23.26 -16.65 -20.12
CA ILE A 4 22.25 -16.97 -19.10
C ILE A 4 22.91 -17.96 -18.15
N SER A 5 23.38 -17.45 -17.00
CA SER A 5 23.85 -18.26 -15.89
C SER A 5 22.77 -19.29 -15.55
N LYS A 6 23.11 -20.58 -15.72
CA LYS A 6 22.18 -21.68 -15.42
C LYS A 6 21.88 -21.67 -13.92
N ARG A 7 20.70 -21.18 -13.54
CA ARG A 7 20.23 -21.22 -12.15
C ARG A 7 20.09 -22.67 -11.70
N LEU A 8 20.64 -22.98 -10.53
CA LEU A 8 20.46 -24.29 -9.90
C LEU A 8 18.96 -24.46 -9.54
N LYS A 9 18.34 -25.53 -10.03
CA LYS A 9 16.96 -25.90 -9.68
C LYS A 9 17.00 -27.01 -8.63
N ILE A 10 16.50 -26.71 -7.44
CA ILE A 10 16.40 -27.64 -6.32
C ILE A 10 14.92 -27.98 -6.12
N SER A 11 14.60 -29.25 -5.92
CA SER A 11 13.25 -29.71 -5.59
C SER A 11 13.16 -30.01 -4.09
N VAL A 12 12.14 -29.47 -3.42
CA VAL A 12 11.84 -29.79 -2.02
C VAL A 12 11.02 -31.08 -1.98
N PRO A 13 11.34 -32.06 -1.12
CA PRO A 13 10.55 -33.28 -0.98
C PRO A 13 9.14 -32.94 -0.49
N LYS A 14 8.15 -33.77 -0.83
CA LYS A 14 6.81 -33.65 -0.24
C LYS A 14 6.88 -34.02 1.23
N PHE A 15 6.36 -33.15 2.10
CA PHE A 15 6.20 -33.40 3.53
C PHE A 15 4.91 -32.75 4.02
N ASP A 16 4.41 -33.21 5.17
CA ASP A 16 3.28 -32.57 5.83
C ASP A 16 3.74 -31.31 6.56
N ASN A 17 3.25 -30.16 6.13
CA ASN A 17 3.57 -28.84 6.67
C ASN A 17 2.42 -28.23 7.49
N SER A 18 1.40 -29.01 7.85
CA SER A 18 0.20 -28.51 8.55
C SER A 18 0.54 -27.81 9.87
N ASN A 19 1.40 -28.43 10.70
CA ASN A 19 1.83 -27.84 11.98
C ASN A 19 2.63 -26.54 11.80
N LEU A 20 3.41 -26.43 10.70
CA LEU A 20 4.13 -25.19 10.40
C LEU A 20 3.15 -24.09 10.04
N ILE A 21 2.16 -24.38 9.19
CA ILE A 21 1.13 -23.42 8.77
C ILE A 21 0.32 -22.95 9.99
N GLU A 22 -0.10 -23.88 10.85
CA GLU A 22 -0.83 -23.55 12.08
C GLU A 22 -0.02 -22.66 13.02
N GLY A 23 1.29 -22.91 13.13
CA GLY A 23 2.20 -22.10 13.94
C GLY A 23 2.28 -20.63 13.51
N TYR A 24 1.99 -20.31 12.25
CA TYR A 24 1.97 -18.92 11.72
C TYR A 24 0.55 -18.34 11.61
N SER A 25 -0.45 -18.96 12.24
CA SER A 25 -1.86 -18.51 12.18
C SER A 25 -2.07 -17.08 12.71
N ARG A 26 -1.22 -16.62 13.63
CA ARG A 26 -1.26 -15.28 14.25
C ARG A 26 -0.11 -14.38 13.77
N THR A 27 0.34 -14.58 12.54
CA THR A 27 1.43 -13.80 11.96
C THR A 27 0.89 -12.76 10.99
N LEU A 28 1.31 -11.51 11.16
CA LEU A 28 1.26 -10.50 10.11
C LEU A 28 2.58 -10.53 9.34
N ILE A 29 2.49 -10.47 8.02
CA ILE A 29 3.64 -10.28 7.13
C ILE A 29 3.52 -8.92 6.46
N GLY A 30 4.62 -8.18 6.43
CA GLY A 30 4.68 -6.86 5.86
C GLY A 30 5.80 -6.68 4.85
N ARG A 31 5.68 -5.60 4.08
CA ARG A 31 6.65 -5.16 3.08
C ARG A 31 6.77 -3.64 3.12
N CYS A 32 8.00 -3.16 3.22
CA CYS A 32 8.37 -1.78 2.99
C CYS A 32 8.19 -1.44 1.51
N MET A 33 7.40 -0.41 1.19
CA MET A 33 7.20 -0.04 -0.20
C MET A 33 8.39 0.75 -0.74
N ASN A 34 9.13 1.50 0.08
CA ASN A 34 10.42 2.07 -0.31
C ASN A 34 11.55 1.58 0.62
N PRO A 35 12.11 0.36 0.40
CA PRO A 35 13.14 -0.22 1.26
C PRO A 35 14.43 0.60 1.36
N GLN A 36 14.64 1.58 0.47
CA GLN A 36 15.82 2.45 0.48
C GLN A 36 15.66 3.64 1.44
N ALA A 37 14.43 4.06 1.70
CA ALA A 37 14.10 5.07 2.70
C ALA A 37 13.71 4.45 4.05
N GLN A 38 13.27 3.19 4.05
CA GLN A 38 12.65 2.52 5.19
C GLN A 38 13.62 1.58 5.91
N ASP A 39 14.25 2.05 7.00
CA ASP A 39 15.16 1.23 7.82
C ASP A 39 14.44 0.10 8.57
N MET A 40 14.77 -1.15 8.26
CA MET A 40 14.06 -2.32 8.79
C MET A 40 14.19 -2.46 10.31
N LYS A 41 15.36 -2.14 10.86
CA LYS A 41 15.59 -2.23 12.31
C LYS A 41 14.67 -1.26 13.06
N THR A 42 14.52 -0.05 12.54
CA THR A 42 13.62 0.97 13.09
C THR A 42 12.16 0.55 12.97
N HIS A 43 11.74 -0.06 11.85
CA HIS A 43 10.37 -0.61 11.71
C HIS A 43 10.06 -1.64 12.79
N LEU A 44 10.92 -2.65 12.93
CA LEU A 44 10.73 -3.74 13.89
C LEU A 44 10.71 -3.25 15.34
N PHE A 45 11.46 -2.19 15.63
CA PHE A 45 11.48 -1.56 16.96
C PHE A 45 10.25 -0.67 17.21
N MET A 46 9.83 0.13 16.22
CA MET A 46 8.83 1.17 16.43
C MET A 46 7.40 0.68 16.25
N LEU A 47 7.11 -0.19 15.28
CA LEU A 47 5.73 -0.62 14.99
C LEU A 47 5.04 -1.26 16.21
N PRO A 48 5.67 -2.19 16.97
CA PRO A 48 5.07 -2.72 18.20
C PRO A 48 4.74 -1.63 19.23
N ARG A 49 5.57 -0.57 19.33
CA ARG A 49 5.36 0.55 20.25
C ARG A 49 4.20 1.43 19.82
N ILE A 50 4.08 1.65 18.51
CA ILE A 50 2.99 2.44 17.96
C ILE A 50 1.66 1.68 18.12
N TRP A 51 1.67 0.36 17.97
CA TRP A 51 0.51 -0.50 18.22
C TRP A 51 0.27 -0.80 19.71
N LYS A 52 1.22 -0.49 20.60
CA LYS A 52 1.18 -0.74 22.05
C LYS A 52 1.09 -2.24 22.40
N VAL A 53 1.95 -3.04 21.77
CA VAL A 53 2.01 -4.51 21.85
C VAL A 53 3.43 -5.03 22.08
N GLU A 54 4.37 -4.21 22.55
CA GLU A 54 5.80 -4.51 22.63
C GLU A 54 6.16 -5.84 23.28
N GLU A 55 5.41 -6.28 24.29
CA GLU A 55 5.65 -7.50 25.05
C GLU A 55 4.80 -8.69 24.56
N ARG A 56 3.98 -8.48 23.54
CA ARG A 56 2.99 -9.45 23.02
C ARG A 56 3.18 -9.78 21.54
N VAL A 57 4.31 -9.35 20.97
CA VAL A 57 4.66 -9.56 19.57
C VAL A 57 6.16 -9.81 19.40
N ALA A 58 6.51 -10.74 18.53
CA ALA A 58 7.87 -10.97 18.09
C ALA A 58 8.05 -10.53 16.63
N GLY A 59 8.97 -9.60 16.39
CA GLY A 59 9.29 -9.11 15.05
C GLY A 59 10.52 -9.79 14.44
N ALA A 60 10.50 -10.05 13.14
CA ALA A 60 11.67 -10.57 12.41
C ALA A 60 11.81 -9.95 11.01
N ASP A 61 13.06 -9.69 10.62
CA ASP A 61 13.43 -9.31 9.25
C ASP A 61 13.50 -10.57 8.38
N LEU A 62 12.77 -10.56 7.26
CA LEU A 62 12.73 -11.66 6.30
C LEU A 62 13.59 -11.38 5.05
N GLY A 63 14.28 -10.25 5.03
CA GLY A 63 15.05 -9.75 3.91
C GLY A 63 14.18 -9.23 2.76
N LEU A 64 14.83 -8.60 1.78
CA LEU A 64 14.18 -8.05 0.58
C LEU A 64 13.05 -7.06 0.92
N GLY A 65 13.22 -6.28 1.98
CA GLY A 65 12.23 -5.30 2.44
C GLY A 65 10.98 -5.93 3.07
N ARG A 66 11.00 -7.22 3.42
CA ARG A 66 9.90 -7.91 4.10
C ARG A 66 10.19 -8.15 5.56
N PHE A 67 9.14 -8.16 6.35
CA PHE A 67 9.19 -8.44 7.78
C PHE A 67 7.98 -9.25 8.21
N GLN A 68 8.05 -9.84 9.39
CA GLN A 68 6.90 -10.45 10.05
C GLN A 68 6.78 -9.98 11.49
N PHE A 69 5.56 -10.06 12.00
CA PHE A 69 5.21 -9.94 13.40
C PHE A 69 4.34 -11.13 13.80
N ASP A 70 4.83 -11.93 14.74
CA ASP A 70 4.09 -13.04 15.33
C ASP A 70 3.47 -12.60 16.65
N PHE A 71 2.15 -12.73 16.76
CA PHE A 71 1.37 -12.16 17.87
C PHE A 71 0.90 -13.24 18.85
N ASP A 72 0.88 -12.87 20.13
CA ASP A 72 0.32 -13.72 21.18
C ASP A 72 -1.21 -13.76 21.16
N ARG A 73 -1.86 -12.75 20.58
CA ARG A 73 -3.32 -12.54 20.66
C ARG A 73 -3.92 -12.16 19.31
N GLU A 74 -4.99 -12.85 18.93
CA GLU A 74 -5.70 -12.56 17.69
C GLU A 74 -6.41 -11.20 17.74
N GLU A 75 -6.82 -10.77 18.94
CA GLU A 75 -7.50 -9.49 19.14
C GLU A 75 -6.58 -8.31 18.77
N ASP A 76 -5.28 -8.41 19.04
CA ASP A 76 -4.31 -7.38 18.65
C ASP A 76 -4.22 -7.25 17.13
N ILE A 77 -4.22 -8.38 16.41
CA ILE A 77 -4.24 -8.40 14.94
C ILE A 77 -5.50 -7.73 14.42
N VAL A 78 -6.67 -8.10 14.97
CA VAL A 78 -7.95 -7.51 14.56
C VAL A 78 -7.97 -6.00 14.75
N GLU A 79 -7.50 -5.48 15.89
CA GLU A 79 -7.45 -4.04 16.14
C GLU A 79 -6.44 -3.31 15.24
N ILE A 80 -5.24 -3.89 15.02
CA ILE A 80 -4.24 -3.31 14.14
C ILE A 80 -4.77 -3.25 12.70
N MET A 81 -5.40 -4.32 12.21
CA MET A 81 -5.91 -4.38 10.83
C MET A 81 -7.02 -3.35 10.55
N LYS A 82 -7.73 -2.85 11.57
CA LYS A 82 -8.71 -1.75 11.40
C LYS A 82 -8.06 -0.41 11.08
N MET A 83 -6.75 -0.26 11.32
CA MET A 83 -6.02 0.98 11.11
C MET A 83 -5.54 1.15 9.66
N GLU A 84 -5.70 0.13 8.80
CA GLU A 84 -5.26 0.18 7.39
C GLU A 84 -5.77 1.43 6.64
N PRO A 85 -5.01 1.99 5.67
CA PRO A 85 -3.69 1.55 5.24
C PRO A 85 -2.58 1.98 6.21
N PHE A 86 -1.45 1.28 6.14
CA PHE A 86 -0.31 1.51 7.01
C PHE A 86 0.78 2.29 6.29
N HIS A 87 1.45 3.16 7.03
CA HIS A 87 2.68 3.81 6.59
C HIS A 87 3.67 3.87 7.77
N PHE A 88 4.95 4.01 7.46
CA PHE A 88 5.97 4.31 8.44
C PHE A 88 7.08 5.12 7.76
N ASP A 89 7.57 6.13 8.48
CA ASP A 89 8.55 7.10 7.96
C ASP A 89 8.08 7.73 6.62
N TYR A 90 6.80 8.13 6.58
CA TYR A 90 6.13 8.74 5.42
C TYR A 90 6.04 7.86 4.15
N TRP A 91 6.31 6.56 4.24
CA TRP A 91 6.16 5.63 3.12
C TRP A 91 5.13 4.54 3.42
N MET A 92 4.34 4.18 2.42
CA MET A 92 3.36 3.10 2.55
C MET A 92 4.03 1.77 2.96
N LEU A 93 3.25 0.95 3.66
CA LEU A 93 3.54 -0.44 3.96
C LEU A 93 2.42 -1.31 3.42
N SER A 94 2.77 -2.44 2.81
CA SER A 94 1.83 -3.56 2.70
C SER A 94 1.93 -4.37 3.99
N LEU A 95 0.81 -4.63 4.66
CA LEU A 95 0.74 -5.44 5.87
C LEU A 95 -0.53 -6.29 5.80
N VAL A 96 -0.37 -7.62 5.84
CA VAL A 96 -1.47 -8.58 5.67
C VAL A 96 -1.31 -9.73 6.65
N ARG A 97 -2.40 -10.45 6.92
CA ARG A 97 -2.31 -11.76 7.58
C ARG A 97 -1.50 -12.71 6.69
N TRP A 98 -0.56 -13.43 7.31
CA TRP A 98 0.26 -14.40 6.61
C TRP A 98 -0.60 -15.53 6.03
N THR A 99 -0.23 -15.98 4.83
CA THR A 99 -0.82 -17.16 4.18
C THR A 99 0.29 -17.97 3.51
N PRO A 100 0.12 -19.30 3.36
CA PRO A 100 1.14 -20.17 2.77
C PRO A 100 1.20 -20.03 1.24
N VAL A 101 1.75 -18.90 0.76
CA VAL A 101 1.93 -18.59 -0.66
C VAL A 101 3.40 -18.48 -1.03
N VAL A 102 3.75 -18.87 -2.26
CA VAL A 102 5.12 -18.86 -2.79
C VAL A 102 5.39 -17.69 -3.74
N ASP A 103 4.48 -16.72 -3.80
CA ASP A 103 4.60 -15.56 -4.67
C ASP A 103 5.75 -14.64 -4.20
N PRO A 104 6.79 -14.38 -5.03
CA PRO A 104 7.87 -13.46 -4.68
C PRO A 104 7.40 -12.03 -4.41
N ASN A 105 6.24 -11.63 -4.93
CA ASN A 105 5.65 -10.32 -4.75
C ASN A 105 4.85 -10.18 -3.45
N TYR A 106 4.62 -11.28 -2.72
CA TYR A 106 3.87 -11.26 -1.47
C TYR A 106 4.69 -10.65 -0.30
N PRO A 107 4.06 -9.82 0.56
CA PRO A 107 2.77 -9.16 0.36
C PRO A 107 2.91 -7.89 -0.51
N SER A 108 1.86 -7.57 -1.27
CA SER A 108 1.75 -6.31 -2.02
C SER A 108 0.42 -5.58 -1.88
N ALA A 109 -0.58 -6.21 -1.29
CA ALA A 109 -1.91 -5.64 -1.16
C ALA A 109 -1.90 -4.43 -0.21
N ILE A 110 -2.56 -3.34 -0.62
CA ILE A 110 -2.84 -2.17 0.23
C ILE A 110 -4.28 -1.72 -0.03
N THR A 111 -5.05 -1.55 1.03
CA THR A 111 -6.46 -1.13 0.99
C THR A 111 -6.58 0.37 1.20
N PHE A 112 -7.16 1.09 0.24
CA PHE A 112 -7.39 2.52 0.35
C PHE A 112 -8.88 2.85 0.27
N TRP A 113 -9.30 3.86 1.03
CA TRP A 113 -10.45 4.67 0.63
C TRP A 113 -10.02 5.64 -0.46
N ILE A 114 -10.74 5.65 -1.57
CA ILE A 114 -10.48 6.49 -2.74
C ILE A 114 -11.74 7.31 -3.01
N ARG A 115 -11.61 8.63 -2.95
CA ARG A 115 -12.68 9.55 -3.35
C ARG A 115 -12.70 9.68 -4.88
N VAL A 116 -13.87 9.48 -5.45
CA VAL A 116 -14.13 9.55 -6.89
C VAL A 116 -14.75 10.90 -7.21
N ILE A 117 -14.14 11.65 -8.11
CA ILE A 117 -14.53 13.03 -8.45
C ILE A 117 -14.77 13.13 -9.95
N GLY A 118 -15.84 13.80 -10.36
CA GLY A 118 -16.17 14.04 -11.77
C GLY A 118 -17.25 13.13 -12.36
N VAL A 119 -17.81 12.20 -11.56
CA VAL A 119 -18.95 11.38 -12.01
C VAL A 119 -20.23 12.24 -12.07
N PRO A 120 -20.92 12.31 -13.23
CA PRO A 120 -22.20 13.04 -13.35
C PRO A 120 -23.28 12.47 -12.44
N LEU A 121 -24.16 13.33 -11.91
CA LEU A 121 -25.18 12.95 -10.92
C LEU A 121 -26.12 11.82 -11.38
N HIS A 122 -26.48 11.79 -12.66
CA HIS A 122 -27.34 10.73 -13.22
C HIS A 122 -26.62 9.38 -13.40
N PHE A 123 -25.28 9.35 -13.25
CA PHE A 123 -24.46 8.15 -13.16
C PHE A 123 -23.93 7.88 -11.75
N TRP A 124 -24.37 8.65 -10.75
CA TRP A 124 -23.97 8.50 -9.35
C TRP A 124 -24.66 7.31 -8.69
N ALA A 125 -24.18 6.10 -9.00
CA ALA A 125 -24.78 4.84 -8.55
C ALA A 125 -23.71 3.84 -8.10
N ASP A 126 -24.08 2.90 -7.21
CA ASP A 126 -23.17 1.88 -6.66
C ASP A 126 -22.46 1.10 -7.78
N LEU A 127 -23.18 0.75 -8.84
CA LEU A 127 -22.64 0.07 -10.01
C LEU A 127 -21.51 0.84 -10.69
N THR A 128 -21.65 2.15 -10.87
CA THR A 128 -20.60 3.01 -11.47
C THR A 128 -19.35 3.00 -10.61
N PHE A 129 -19.51 3.21 -9.31
CA PHE A 129 -18.41 3.24 -8.34
C PHE A 129 -17.69 1.89 -8.26
N ARG A 130 -18.44 0.77 -8.24
CA ARG A 130 -17.86 -0.57 -8.28
C ARG A 130 -17.15 -0.86 -9.60
N SER A 131 -17.66 -0.37 -10.72
CA SER A 131 -17.01 -0.53 -12.03
C SER A 131 -15.64 0.15 -12.03
N ILE A 132 -15.58 1.42 -11.60
CA ILE A 132 -14.33 2.18 -11.45
C ILE A 132 -13.38 1.45 -10.49
N GLY A 133 -13.86 1.03 -9.32
CA GLY A 133 -13.03 0.34 -8.34
C GLY A 133 -12.47 -1.00 -8.84
N LYS A 134 -13.26 -1.77 -9.60
CA LYS A 134 -12.81 -3.04 -10.20
C LYS A 134 -11.70 -2.86 -11.23
N ALA A 135 -11.67 -1.72 -11.92
CA ALA A 135 -10.59 -1.38 -12.84
C ALA A 135 -9.27 -1.11 -12.09
N LEU A 136 -9.34 -0.67 -10.83
CA LEU A 136 -8.17 -0.40 -9.98
C LEU A 136 -7.69 -1.63 -9.21
N GLY A 137 -8.62 -2.46 -8.72
CA GLY A 137 -8.30 -3.61 -7.86
C GLY A 137 -9.54 -4.31 -7.31
N LYS A 138 -9.39 -4.96 -6.15
CA LYS A 138 -10.51 -5.64 -5.47
C LYS A 138 -11.32 -4.62 -4.67
N VAL A 139 -12.59 -4.47 -5.01
CA VAL A 139 -13.51 -3.58 -4.28
C VAL A 139 -13.96 -4.26 -2.99
N GLU A 140 -13.70 -3.61 -1.85
CA GLU A 140 -14.13 -4.07 -0.53
C GLU A 140 -15.46 -3.41 -0.12
N ALA A 141 -15.61 -2.10 -0.36
CA ALA A 141 -16.80 -1.34 0.02
C ALA A 141 -17.05 -0.13 -0.88
N VAL A 142 -18.28 0.40 -0.83
CA VAL A 142 -18.67 1.65 -1.49
C VAL A 142 -19.45 2.51 -0.49
N ASN A 143 -19.05 3.77 -0.36
CA ASN A 143 -19.80 4.80 0.35
C ASN A 143 -20.26 5.85 -0.66
N LEU A 144 -21.50 5.68 -1.16
CA LEU A 144 -22.08 6.56 -2.17
C LEU A 144 -22.32 7.98 -1.67
N ASN A 145 -22.65 8.15 -0.39
CA ASN A 145 -22.94 9.47 0.17
C ASN A 145 -21.70 10.37 0.18
N GLU A 146 -20.53 9.78 0.39
CA GLU A 146 -19.24 10.50 0.37
C GLU A 146 -18.52 10.42 -0.98
N GLY A 147 -19.07 9.70 -1.96
CA GLY A 147 -18.41 9.46 -3.24
C GLY A 147 -17.09 8.70 -3.09
N LYS A 148 -17.05 7.68 -2.24
CA LYS A 148 -15.84 6.90 -1.97
C LYS A 148 -16.02 5.42 -2.31
N ILE A 149 -14.92 4.82 -2.74
CA ILE A 149 -14.76 3.37 -2.88
C ILE A 149 -13.58 2.91 -2.03
N GLN A 150 -13.74 1.78 -1.36
CA GLN A 150 -12.64 1.11 -0.69
C GLN A 150 -12.11 0.01 -1.62
N VAL A 151 -10.84 0.11 -2.00
CA VAL A 151 -10.21 -0.78 -2.98
C VAL A 151 -8.89 -1.29 -2.45
N THR A 152 -8.73 -2.61 -2.47
CA THR A 152 -7.45 -3.29 -2.29
C THR A 152 -6.72 -3.33 -3.63
N ILE A 153 -5.60 -2.61 -3.73
CA ILE A 153 -4.76 -2.53 -4.92
C ILE A 153 -3.46 -3.32 -4.75
N ASP A 154 -2.81 -3.64 -5.86
CA ASP A 154 -1.45 -4.16 -5.88
C ASP A 154 -0.45 -2.99 -5.81
N GLY A 155 0.13 -2.76 -4.63
CA GLY A 155 1.05 -1.64 -4.41
C GLY A 155 2.40 -1.76 -5.13
N LEU A 156 2.66 -2.87 -5.84
CA LEU A 156 3.81 -2.96 -6.77
C LEU A 156 3.56 -2.23 -8.09
N LYS A 157 2.31 -1.90 -8.40
CA LYS A 157 1.93 -1.20 -9.63
C LYS A 157 1.82 0.31 -9.39
N PRO A 158 2.06 1.13 -10.44
CA PRO A 158 1.75 2.55 -10.39
C PRO A 158 0.31 2.84 -9.94
N LEU A 159 0.14 3.88 -9.13
CA LEU A 159 -1.17 4.39 -8.75
C LEU A 159 -1.85 5.07 -9.95
N CYS A 160 -3.18 5.09 -9.94
CA CYS A 160 -3.99 5.75 -10.95
C CYS A 160 -4.74 6.92 -10.31
N PHE A 161 -4.42 8.16 -10.71
CA PHE A 161 -5.03 9.38 -10.16
C PHE A 161 -6.13 9.97 -11.04
N GLU A 162 -6.23 9.52 -12.29
CA GLU A 162 -7.28 9.90 -13.22
C GLU A 162 -7.54 8.78 -14.22
N THR A 163 -8.78 8.68 -14.69
CA THR A 163 -9.19 7.69 -15.69
C THR A 163 -10.35 8.22 -16.51
N LEU A 164 -10.46 7.73 -17.75
CA LEU A 164 -11.60 8.00 -18.62
C LEU A 164 -12.68 6.95 -18.35
N VAL A 165 -13.89 7.39 -18.04
CA VAL A 165 -15.04 6.52 -17.83
C VAL A 165 -16.00 6.69 -18.99
N GLU A 166 -16.20 5.61 -19.74
CA GLU A 166 -17.21 5.49 -20.77
C GLU A 166 -18.51 4.95 -20.17
N PHE A 167 -19.63 5.63 -20.44
CA PHE A 167 -20.97 5.22 -20.02
C PHE A 167 -21.68 4.46 -21.15
N HIS A 168 -22.74 3.72 -20.81
CA HIS A 168 -23.51 2.93 -21.78
C HIS A 168 -24.15 3.78 -22.90
N SER A 169 -24.29 5.09 -22.71
CA SER A 169 -24.74 6.05 -23.73
C SER A 169 -23.65 6.37 -24.78
N GLY A 170 -22.42 5.91 -24.58
CA GLY A 170 -21.24 6.28 -25.37
C GLY A 170 -20.61 7.61 -24.96
N GLU A 171 -21.15 8.27 -23.94
CA GLU A 171 -20.55 9.49 -23.38
C GLU A 171 -19.36 9.12 -22.51
N GLU A 172 -18.32 9.96 -22.55
CA GLU A 172 -17.11 9.78 -21.76
C GLU A 172 -16.91 10.95 -20.80
N THR A 173 -16.34 10.67 -19.63
CA THR A 173 -15.91 11.72 -18.72
C THR A 173 -14.61 11.35 -18.02
N THR A 174 -13.78 12.35 -17.73
CA THR A 174 -12.60 12.15 -16.89
C THR A 174 -13.01 12.13 -15.43
N VAL A 175 -12.64 11.05 -14.76
CA VAL A 175 -12.81 10.87 -13.32
C VAL A 175 -11.46 10.99 -12.65
N PHE A 176 -11.39 11.78 -11.58
CA PHE A 176 -10.21 11.91 -10.73
C PHE A 176 -10.35 11.05 -9.47
N LEU A 177 -9.24 10.42 -9.08
CA LEU A 177 -9.14 9.48 -7.98
C LEU A 177 -8.22 10.06 -6.91
N ARG A 178 -8.78 10.31 -5.72
CA ARG A 178 -8.03 10.86 -4.58
C ARG A 178 -7.96 9.82 -3.46
N TYR A 179 -6.77 9.25 -3.26
CA TYR A 179 -6.50 8.29 -2.20
C TYR A 179 -6.44 8.99 -0.84
N GLU A 180 -7.15 8.45 0.15
CA GLU A 180 -7.08 8.89 1.54
C GLU A 180 -5.92 8.19 2.26
N ARG A 181 -5.17 8.92 3.10
CA ARG A 181 -4.02 8.39 3.86
C ARG A 181 -2.95 7.73 2.96
N LEU A 182 -2.72 8.30 1.78
CA LEU A 182 -1.62 7.94 0.88
C LEU A 182 -0.37 8.75 1.22
N PHE A 183 0.73 8.06 1.50
CA PHE A 183 2.01 8.66 1.88
C PHE A 183 3.15 8.04 1.07
N GLY A 184 4.09 8.86 0.60
CA GLY A 184 5.29 8.38 -0.07
C GLY A 184 5.01 7.65 -1.40
N TYR A 185 5.16 8.38 -2.51
CA TYR A 185 5.11 7.83 -3.86
C TYR A 185 5.90 8.70 -4.83
N CYS A 186 6.38 8.10 -5.91
CA CYS A 186 7.04 8.83 -6.98
C CYS A 186 6.01 9.66 -7.76
N ARG A 187 6.17 10.99 -7.78
CA ARG A 187 5.26 11.89 -8.52
C ARG A 187 5.42 11.81 -10.05
N GLN A 188 6.47 11.16 -10.55
CA GLN A 188 6.72 11.02 -12.00
C GLN A 188 6.03 9.79 -12.59
N CYS A 189 6.16 8.63 -11.95
CA CYS A 189 5.65 7.35 -12.45
C CYS A 189 4.57 6.74 -11.55
N PHE A 190 4.16 7.45 -10.50
CA PHE A 190 3.15 7.04 -9.51
C PHE A 190 3.45 5.73 -8.76
N SER A 191 4.71 5.30 -8.76
CA SER A 191 5.15 4.10 -8.03
C SER A 191 5.26 4.36 -6.53
N LEU A 192 4.87 3.37 -5.72
CA LEU A 192 5.16 3.35 -4.27
C LEU A 192 6.60 2.91 -3.96
N TRP A 193 7.38 2.51 -4.97
CA TRP A 193 8.65 1.78 -4.76
C TRP A 193 9.89 2.64 -4.52
N HIS A 194 9.79 3.90 -4.90
CA HIS A 194 10.93 4.80 -4.91
C HIS A 194 10.44 6.25 -4.87
N ASP A 195 11.36 7.14 -4.50
CA ASP A 195 11.18 8.57 -4.69
C ASP A 195 11.56 9.02 -6.11
N TYR A 196 11.33 10.29 -6.41
CA TYR A 196 11.70 10.89 -7.69
C TYR A 196 13.18 10.74 -8.05
N GLN A 197 14.09 10.79 -7.07
CA GLN A 197 15.54 10.74 -7.33
C GLN A 197 15.97 9.39 -7.89
N ARG A 198 15.25 8.33 -7.52
CA ARG A 198 15.50 6.95 -7.95
C ARG A 198 14.50 6.46 -9.02
N CYS A 199 13.72 7.37 -9.60
CA CYS A 199 12.74 7.02 -10.63
C CYS A 199 13.44 6.59 -11.93
N PRO A 200 13.15 5.40 -12.47
CA PRO A 200 13.69 4.96 -13.76
C PRO A 200 13.23 5.84 -14.93
N ASP A 201 12.03 6.40 -14.83
CA ASP A 201 11.42 7.27 -15.84
C ASP A 201 11.70 8.75 -15.57
N ARG A 202 12.73 9.04 -14.77
CA ARG A 202 13.11 10.41 -14.42
C ARG A 202 13.49 11.15 -15.70
N VAL A 203 12.69 12.14 -16.06
CA VAL A 203 13.06 13.11 -17.09
C VAL A 203 14.00 14.10 -16.43
N GLU A 204 15.26 14.15 -16.86
CA GLU A 204 16.21 15.19 -16.49
C GLU A 204 15.78 16.52 -17.13
N ASN A 205 14.72 17.12 -16.59
CA ASN A 205 14.33 18.46 -16.97
C ASN A 205 15.31 19.44 -16.31
N ALA A 206 16.28 19.91 -17.10
CA ALA A 206 17.13 21.03 -16.75
C ALA A 206 16.28 22.24 -16.34
N GLY A 207 16.30 22.57 -15.04
CA GLY A 207 15.87 23.84 -14.48
C GLY A 207 14.42 24.23 -14.69
N ARG A 208 13.52 23.84 -13.77
CA ARG A 208 12.37 24.66 -13.36
C ARG A 208 11.88 24.23 -11.97
N GLN A 209 12.32 25.03 -10.98
CA GLN A 209 11.72 25.32 -9.67
C GLN A 209 11.02 24.18 -8.93
N MET A 210 11.80 23.46 -8.10
CA MET A 210 11.31 22.59 -7.04
C MET A 210 10.84 23.33 -5.76
N THR A 211 10.87 24.67 -5.72
CA THR A 211 10.76 25.43 -4.47
C THR A 211 9.32 25.74 -4.01
N GLU A 212 8.29 25.40 -4.78
CA GLU A 212 6.89 25.69 -4.37
C GLU A 212 6.18 24.49 -3.73
N HIS A 213 6.62 23.26 -3.99
CA HIS A 213 5.92 22.06 -3.49
C HIS A 213 6.32 21.60 -2.08
N GLU A 214 7.50 21.98 -1.58
CA GLU A 214 7.83 21.79 -0.15
C GLU A 214 6.94 22.66 0.76
N ASN A 215 6.42 23.78 0.23
CA ASN A 215 5.56 24.68 0.99
C ASN A 215 4.11 24.18 1.14
N ASP A 216 3.62 23.32 0.25
CA ASP A 216 2.29 22.70 0.41
C ASP A 216 2.29 21.61 1.50
N ASP A 217 3.37 20.84 1.60
CA ASP A 217 3.58 19.90 2.71
C ASP A 217 3.70 20.66 4.05
N LEU A 218 4.32 21.86 4.06
CA LEU A 218 4.38 22.73 5.25
C LEU A 218 3.04 23.41 5.60
N ARG A 219 2.22 23.75 4.60
CA ARG A 219 0.89 24.36 4.82
C ARG A 219 -0.14 23.34 5.31
N MET A 220 -0.06 22.09 4.87
CA MET A 220 -0.81 21.00 5.51
C MET A 220 -0.28 20.70 6.93
N ASN A 221 1.04 20.83 7.16
CA ASN A 221 1.66 20.62 8.48
C ASN A 221 1.22 21.61 9.57
N GLN A 222 0.91 22.88 9.27
CA GLN A 222 0.50 23.84 10.31
C GLN A 222 -0.95 23.67 10.79
N GLY A 223 -1.80 22.98 10.02
CA GLY A 223 -3.18 22.67 10.41
C GLY A 223 -3.32 21.43 11.30
N GLN A 224 -2.28 20.58 11.38
CA GLN A 224 -2.33 19.28 12.07
C GLN A 224 -1.33 19.14 13.24
N CYS A 225 -0.50 20.16 13.50
CA CYS A 225 0.53 20.14 14.55
C CYS A 225 0.00 20.16 16.00
N HIS A 226 -1.32 20.15 16.23
CA HIS A 226 -1.91 20.05 17.57
C HIS A 226 -2.60 18.73 17.90
N SER A 227 -2.45 17.69 17.07
CA SER A 227 -2.80 16.33 17.47
C SER A 227 -1.61 15.39 17.22
N LYS A 228 -0.96 14.99 18.32
CA LYS A 228 -0.21 13.73 18.38
C LYS A 228 -1.17 12.59 18.07
N GLN A 229 -1.37 12.30 16.80
CA GLN A 229 -1.99 11.07 16.33
C GLN A 229 -1.01 10.47 15.32
N LEU A 230 -0.16 9.58 15.84
CA LEU A 230 0.28 8.44 15.04
C LEU A 230 -1.02 7.71 14.70
N TRP A 231 -1.31 7.57 13.39
CA TRP A 231 -2.53 7.05 12.73
C TRP A 231 -3.60 8.07 12.35
#